data_AF-A0A6H2F1T1-F1
#
_entry.id   AF-A0A6H2F1T1-F1
#
_cell.length_a   1.000
_cell.length_b   1.000
_cell.length_c   1.000
_cell.angle_alpha   90.00
_cell.angle_beta   90.00
_cell.angle_gamma   90.00
#
_symmetry.space_group_name_H-M   'P 1'
#
loop_
_entity.id
_entity.type
_entity.pdbx_description
1 polymer ?
#
loop_
_entity_poly.entity_id
_entity_poly.type
_entity_poly.pdbx_seq_one_letter_code
_entity_poly.pdbx_strand_id
1 'polypeptide(L)'
;MIIKTPNLFTFDLKKGDSIANDGCCLTISNIINNLICFHIIKNTLNITTFKKLKKGDCLNIEKSLKLIDFVGGHLVSGHITDVATIIKVTNYINSKTIWLKPYHQSQMKYIFQKGSICIDGISLTIDKVYINQFSINLIPETIIKTVLASKKINQSVNIEVDLYTKIAVNTIEKLFNQ
;
A
#
# COMPACT_ATOMS: atom_id res chain seq x y z
N MET A 1 -14.50 10.21 2.54
CA MET A 1 -14.54 9.07 1.60
C MET A 1 -15.57 8.07 2.12
N ILE A 2 -16.34 7.45 1.22
CA ILE A 2 -17.30 6.40 1.58
C ILE A 2 -16.97 5.19 0.72
N ILE A 3 -16.75 4.04 1.36
CA ILE A 3 -16.48 2.77 0.66
C ILE A 3 -17.66 1.83 0.87
N LYS A 4 -17.98 1.05 -0.16
CA LYS A 4 -18.90 -0.08 -0.06
C LYS A 4 -18.08 -1.35 0.09
N THR A 5 -18.35 -2.12 1.14
CA THR A 5 -17.66 -3.38 1.42
C THR A 5 -18.53 -4.59 1.08
N PRO A 6 -17.94 -5.79 0.95
CA PRO A 6 -18.70 -7.03 0.93
C PRO A 6 -19.59 -7.17 2.18
N ASN A 7 -20.65 -7.97 2.06
CA ASN A 7 -21.52 -8.29 3.19
C ASN A 7 -20.70 -8.96 4.30
N LEU A 8 -21.05 -8.71 5.57
CA LEU A 8 -20.36 -9.20 6.78
C LEU A 8 -18.98 -8.59 7.06
N PHE A 9 -18.35 -7.85 6.13
CA PHE A 9 -17.07 -7.19 6.42
C PHE A 9 -17.19 -6.23 7.61
N THR A 10 -18.33 -5.55 7.75
CA THR A 10 -18.63 -4.58 8.83
C THR A 10 -19.10 -5.22 10.14
N PHE A 11 -19.24 -6.54 10.24
CA PHE A 11 -19.89 -7.20 11.37
C PHE A 11 -19.19 -6.96 12.72
N ASP A 12 -17.85 -6.94 12.74
CA ASP A 12 -17.04 -6.74 13.95
C ASP A 12 -16.32 -5.39 13.96
N LEU A 13 -16.82 -4.42 13.19
CA LEU A 13 -16.26 -3.07 13.10
C LEU A 13 -17.15 -2.06 13.81
N LYS A 14 -16.53 -1.07 14.46
CA LYS A 14 -17.20 0.06 15.10
C LYS A 14 -16.54 1.39 14.75
N LYS A 15 -17.27 2.48 14.98
CA LYS A 15 -16.72 3.83 14.89
C LYS A 15 -15.47 3.93 15.78
N GLY A 16 -14.40 4.51 15.25
CA GLY A 16 -13.11 4.62 15.92
C GLY A 16 -12.13 3.50 15.59
N ASP A 17 -12.56 2.40 14.99
CA ASP A 17 -11.63 1.38 14.50
C ASP A 17 -10.84 1.87 13.29
N SER A 18 -9.70 1.24 13.04
CA SER A 18 -8.80 1.56 11.94
C SER A 18 -8.89 0.51 10.83
N ILE A 19 -8.89 0.98 9.58
CA ILE A 19 -8.87 0.15 8.37
C ILE A 19 -7.83 0.71 7.41
N ALA A 20 -6.99 -0.16 6.87
CA ALA A 20 -6.11 0.18 5.76
C ALA A 20 -6.94 0.25 4.47
N ASN A 21 -6.85 1.37 3.75
CA ASN A 21 -7.51 1.63 2.48
C ASN A 21 -6.43 1.93 1.44
N ASP A 22 -6.21 1.05 0.46
CA ASP A 22 -5.00 1.05 -0.39
C ASP A 22 -3.73 1.28 0.47
N GLY A 23 -3.66 0.57 1.60
CA GLY A 23 -2.57 0.67 2.58
C GLY A 23 -2.58 1.92 3.44
N CYS A 24 -3.44 2.92 3.23
CA CYS A 24 -3.50 4.06 4.13
C CYS A 24 -4.45 3.79 5.30
N CYS A 25 -3.92 3.86 6.52
CA CYS A 25 -4.70 3.71 7.75
C CYS A 25 -5.67 4.89 7.90
N LEU A 26 -6.97 4.60 7.98
CA LEU A 26 -8.03 5.57 8.22
C LEU A 26 -8.95 5.10 9.33
N THR A 27 -9.39 6.03 10.16
CA THR A 27 -10.32 5.78 11.26
C THR A 27 -11.77 5.87 10.78
N ILE A 28 -12.57 4.86 11.10
CA ILE A 28 -13.99 4.82 10.78
C ILE A 28 -14.72 5.96 11.50
N SER A 29 -15.34 6.86 10.73
CA SER A 29 -16.15 7.95 11.27
C SER A 29 -17.62 7.56 11.43
N ASN A 30 -18.13 6.69 10.57
CA ASN A 30 -19.47 6.13 10.64
C ASN A 30 -19.59 4.81 9.85
N ILE A 31 -20.58 3.98 10.20
CA ILE A 31 -20.94 2.76 9.47
C ILE A 31 -22.44 2.80 9.20
N ILE A 32 -22.83 2.60 7.94
CA ILE A 32 -24.23 2.50 7.51
C ILE A 32 -24.36 1.23 6.67
N ASN A 33 -24.89 0.16 7.26
CA ASN A 33 -24.97 -1.17 6.64
C ASN A 33 -23.59 -1.70 6.19
N ASN A 34 -23.34 -1.77 4.89
CA ASN A 34 -22.07 -2.15 4.26
C ASN A 34 -21.28 -0.94 3.73
N LEU A 35 -21.64 0.27 4.16
CA LEU A 35 -20.93 1.49 3.84
C LEU A 35 -20.09 1.93 5.04
N ILE A 36 -18.80 2.13 4.81
CA ILE A 36 -17.87 2.66 5.81
C ILE A 36 -17.47 4.07 5.40
N CYS A 37 -17.59 5.01 6.33
CA CYS A 37 -17.27 6.41 6.14
C CYS A 37 -15.94 6.76 6.81
N PHE A 38 -15.13 7.55 6.12
CA PHE A 38 -13.85 8.06 6.62
C PHE A 38 -13.72 9.56 6.39
N HIS A 39 -13.13 10.26 7.35
CA HIS A 39 -12.59 11.60 7.14
C HIS A 39 -11.14 11.48 6.69
N ILE A 40 -10.78 12.24 5.66
CA ILE A 40 -9.41 12.27 5.14
C ILE A 40 -8.90 13.69 5.29
N ILE A 41 -7.81 13.86 6.02
CA ILE A 41 -7.17 15.15 6.21
C ILE A 41 -6.37 15.54 4.96
N LYS A 42 -6.13 16.85 4.80
CA LYS A 42 -5.41 17.40 3.64
C LYS A 42 -4.03 16.78 3.42
N ASN A 43 -3.30 16.52 4.51
CA ASN A 43 -1.97 15.92 4.40
C ASN A 43 -2.03 14.51 3.78
N THR A 44 -2.92 13.65 4.27
CA THR A 44 -3.16 12.32 3.71
C THR A 44 -3.52 12.39 2.24
N LEU A 45 -4.42 13.30 1.85
CA LEU A 45 -4.76 13.50 0.42
C LEU A 45 -3.55 13.90 -0.45
N ASN A 46 -2.55 14.59 0.11
CA ASN A 46 -1.38 15.01 -0.64
C ASN A 46 -0.38 13.87 -0.88
N ILE A 47 -0.33 12.89 0.02
CA ILE A 47 0.66 11.81 0.01
C ILE A 47 0.08 10.46 -0.41
N THR A 48 -1.20 10.42 -0.82
CA THR A 48 -1.85 9.20 -1.32
C THR A 48 -2.52 9.40 -2.67
N THR A 49 -2.95 8.31 -3.28
CA THR A 49 -3.71 8.26 -4.54
C THR A 49 -5.15 8.80 -4.40
N PHE A 50 -5.62 9.08 -3.19
CA PHE A 50 -7.02 9.36 -2.88
C PHE A 50 -7.62 10.58 -3.61
N LYS A 51 -6.81 11.58 -3.95
CA LYS A 51 -7.27 12.74 -4.75
C LYS A 51 -7.76 12.37 -6.14
N LYS A 52 -7.28 11.26 -6.70
CA LYS A 52 -7.61 10.82 -8.06
C LYS A 52 -8.79 9.86 -8.10
N LEU A 53 -9.29 9.41 -6.93
CA LEU A 53 -10.38 8.45 -6.85
C LEU A 53 -11.68 9.06 -7.35
N LYS A 54 -12.43 8.23 -8.09
CA LYS A 54 -13.77 8.51 -8.59
C LYS A 54 -14.75 7.51 -8.00
N LYS A 55 -16.03 7.88 -8.00
CA LYS A 55 -17.10 6.96 -7.62
C LYS A 55 -17.07 5.75 -8.55
N GLY A 56 -17.02 4.56 -7.96
CA GLY A 56 -16.94 3.29 -8.69
C GLY A 56 -15.55 2.67 -8.72
N ASP A 57 -14.51 3.41 -8.32
CA ASP A 57 -13.16 2.84 -8.18
C ASP A 57 -13.12 1.80 -7.05
N CYS A 58 -12.37 0.71 -7.28
CA CYS A 58 -12.09 -0.31 -6.28
C CYS A 58 -10.82 0.01 -5.50
N LEU A 59 -10.79 -0.37 -4.23
CA LEU A 59 -9.63 -0.23 -3.32
C LEU A 59 -9.36 -1.57 -2.65
N ASN A 60 -8.10 -1.82 -2.31
CA ASN A 60 -7.76 -2.86 -1.35
C ASN A 60 -8.13 -2.38 0.06
N ILE A 61 -8.73 -3.26 0.85
CA ILE A 61 -9.08 -2.96 2.24
C ILE A 61 -8.58 -4.06 3.18
N GLU A 62 -8.05 -3.67 4.33
CA GLU A 62 -7.56 -4.60 5.34
C GLU A 62 -7.91 -4.08 6.74
N LYS A 63 -8.39 -4.97 7.62
CA LYS A 63 -8.68 -4.63 9.03
C LYS A 63 -7.37 -4.53 9.81
N SER A 64 -7.36 -3.74 10.88
CA SER A 64 -6.23 -3.77 11.81
C SER A 64 -6.02 -5.17 12.40
N LEU A 65 -4.74 -5.53 12.53
CA LEU A 65 -4.30 -6.79 13.12
C LEU A 65 -4.79 -6.91 14.58
N LYS A 66 -5.30 -8.08 14.99
CA LYS A 66 -5.52 -8.41 16.41
C LYS A 66 -4.22 -8.97 17.00
N LEU A 67 -4.06 -8.87 18.32
CA LEU A 67 -2.80 -9.17 19.01
C LEU A 67 -2.28 -10.61 18.83
N ILE A 68 -3.13 -11.55 18.40
CA ILE A 68 -2.85 -12.99 18.27
C ILE A 68 -3.03 -13.46 16.81
N ASP A 69 -3.15 -12.53 15.86
CA ASP A 69 -3.30 -12.89 14.44
C ASP A 69 -1.96 -13.29 13.81
N PHE A 70 -2.04 -14.16 12.79
CA PHE A 70 -0.88 -14.57 12.00
C PHE A 70 -0.46 -13.46 11.03
N VAL A 71 0.82 -13.10 11.03
CA VAL A 71 1.40 -12.14 10.07
C VAL A 71 1.95 -12.92 8.87
N GLY A 72 1.17 -12.97 7.78
CA GLY A 72 1.55 -13.65 6.54
C GLY A 72 2.42 -12.83 5.58
N GLY A 73 2.67 -11.55 5.89
CA GLY A 73 3.51 -10.64 5.12
C GLY A 73 4.61 -10.03 5.99
N HIS A 74 4.80 -8.71 5.88
CA HIS A 74 5.59 -7.92 6.82
C HIS A 74 4.68 -6.97 7.62
N LEU A 75 5.22 -6.34 8.66
CA LEU A 75 4.46 -5.36 9.43
C LEU A 75 4.26 -4.09 8.61
N VAL A 76 2.99 -3.73 8.40
CA VAL A 76 2.57 -2.52 7.70
C VAL A 76 1.83 -1.63 8.70
N SER A 77 2.29 -0.39 8.85
CA SER A 77 1.70 0.58 9.79
C SER A 77 0.48 1.30 9.20
N GLY A 78 0.41 1.34 7.87
CA GLY A 78 -0.58 2.08 7.10
C GLY A 78 -0.25 3.56 6.94
N HIS A 79 1.03 3.93 7.14
CA HIS A 79 1.55 5.27 6.96
C HIS A 79 2.27 5.36 5.61
N ILE A 80 1.50 5.76 4.60
CA ILE A 80 2.02 5.91 3.24
C ILE A 80 3.23 6.86 3.23
N THR A 81 4.33 6.37 2.69
CA THR A 81 5.61 7.07 2.64
C THR A 81 5.78 7.88 1.37
N ASP A 82 5.20 7.40 0.26
CA ASP A 82 5.21 8.08 -1.03
C ASP A 82 4.15 7.49 -1.97
N VAL A 83 4.04 8.05 -3.16
CA VAL A 83 3.27 7.48 -4.27
C VAL A 83 4.24 7.00 -5.35
N ALA A 84 4.00 5.83 -5.93
CA ALA A 84 4.76 5.34 -7.07
C ALA A 84 3.90 5.29 -8.35
N THR A 85 4.54 5.52 -9.50
CA THR A 85 3.90 5.39 -10.81
C THR A 85 4.29 4.06 -11.44
N ILE A 86 3.32 3.33 -11.97
CA ILE A 86 3.56 2.12 -12.76
C ILE A 86 4.13 2.53 -14.12
N ILE A 87 5.38 2.17 -14.38
CA ILE A 87 6.10 2.57 -15.60
C ILE A 87 6.17 1.45 -16.64
N LYS A 88 6.06 0.19 -16.22
CA LYS A 88 6.05 -0.97 -17.12
C LYS A 88 5.33 -2.13 -16.47
N VAL A 89 4.62 -2.90 -17.28
CA VAL A 89 3.93 -4.12 -16.88
C VAL A 89 4.31 -5.23 -17.86
N THR A 90 4.62 -6.40 -17.35
CA THR A 90 4.92 -7.60 -18.17
C THR A 90 4.10 -8.76 -17.63
N ASN A 91 3.25 -9.33 -18.48
CA ASN A 91 2.40 -10.46 -18.13
C ASN A 91 3.07 -11.76 -18.56
N TYR A 92 3.02 -12.76 -17.70
CA TYR A 92 3.42 -14.13 -17.96
C TYR A 92 2.22 -15.05 -17.69
N ILE A 93 2.36 -16.34 -18.01
CA ILE A 93 1.27 -17.33 -17.88
C ILE A 93 0.69 -17.35 -16.46
N ASN A 94 1.55 -17.37 -15.43
CA ASN A 94 1.14 -17.47 -14.02
C ASN A 94 1.72 -16.36 -13.14
N SER A 95 2.20 -15.27 -13.73
CA SER A 95 2.76 -14.17 -12.94
C SER A 95 2.69 -12.85 -13.70
N LYS A 96 2.84 -11.76 -12.95
CA LYS A 96 2.84 -10.42 -13.52
C LYS A 96 3.94 -9.59 -12.88
N THR A 97 4.86 -9.08 -13.67
CA THR A 97 5.90 -8.16 -13.21
C THR A 97 5.43 -6.73 -13.41
N ILE A 98 5.54 -5.91 -12.36
CA ILE A 98 5.20 -4.49 -12.39
C ILE A 98 6.45 -3.72 -12.00
N TRP A 99 6.83 -2.76 -12.85
CA TRP A 99 7.90 -1.80 -12.59
C TRP A 99 7.29 -0.49 -12.10
N LEU A 100 7.88 0.04 -11.05
CA LEU A 100 7.40 1.20 -10.32
C LEU A 100 8.51 2.22 -10.16
N LYS A 101 8.15 3.50 -10.28
CA LYS A 101 9.00 4.64 -10.01
C LYS A 101 8.38 5.47 -8.88
N PRO A 102 9.00 5.54 -7.68
CA PRO A 102 8.58 6.46 -6.63
C PRO A 102 8.56 7.90 -7.13
N TYR A 103 7.65 8.71 -6.60
CA TYR A 103 7.57 10.13 -6.93
C TYR A 103 8.81 10.87 -6.38
N HIS A 104 9.21 10.55 -5.15
CA HIS A 104 10.43 11.06 -4.54
C HIS A 104 11.57 10.04 -4.66
N GLN A 105 12.61 10.41 -5.41
CA GLN A 105 13.82 9.61 -5.57
C GLN A 105 14.50 9.23 -4.24
N SER A 106 14.33 10.04 -3.20
CA SER A 106 14.85 9.79 -1.86
C SER A 106 14.30 8.51 -1.21
N GLN A 107 13.18 7.97 -1.69
CA GLN A 107 12.64 6.70 -1.19
C GLN A 107 13.47 5.50 -1.63
N MET A 108 14.23 5.61 -2.72
CA MET A 108 14.98 4.48 -3.28
C MET A 108 16.02 3.92 -2.31
N LYS A 109 16.53 4.72 -1.37
CA LYS A 109 17.48 4.26 -0.34
C LYS A 109 16.87 3.28 0.68
N TYR A 110 15.55 3.16 0.72
CA TYR A 110 14.82 2.21 1.56
C TYR A 110 14.33 0.98 0.78
N ILE A 111 14.60 0.91 -0.53
CA ILE A 111 14.06 -0.13 -1.42
C ILE A 111 15.23 -1.03 -1.83
N PHE A 112 15.30 -2.20 -1.20
CA PHE A 112 16.37 -3.17 -1.41
C PHE A 112 15.86 -4.39 -2.18
N GLN A 113 16.72 -4.98 -3.02
CA GLN A 113 16.41 -6.25 -3.66
C GLN A 113 16.15 -7.34 -2.61
N LYS A 114 15.08 -8.12 -2.78
CA LYS A 114 14.56 -9.10 -1.80
C LYS A 114 14.06 -8.50 -0.49
N GLY A 115 14.02 -7.16 -0.36
CA GLY A 115 13.35 -6.48 0.74
C GLY A 115 11.83 -6.51 0.61
N SER A 116 11.15 -6.13 1.68
CA SER A 116 9.70 -5.98 1.74
C SER A 116 9.26 -4.58 1.39
N ILE A 117 8.11 -4.45 0.73
CA ILE A 117 7.44 -3.18 0.48
C ILE A 117 5.93 -3.38 0.50
N CYS A 118 5.20 -2.39 1.02
CA CYS A 118 3.75 -2.35 0.94
C CYS A 118 3.31 -1.49 -0.25
N ILE A 119 2.47 -2.04 -1.13
CA ILE A 119 1.93 -1.34 -2.30
C ILE A 119 0.41 -1.45 -2.29
N ASP A 120 -0.28 -0.31 -2.18
CA ASP A 120 -1.74 -0.26 -2.00
C ASP A 120 -2.24 -1.22 -0.90
N GLY A 121 -1.49 -1.37 0.20
CA GLY A 121 -1.82 -2.28 1.30
C GLY A 121 -1.37 -3.73 1.12
N ILE A 122 -0.75 -4.07 -0.01
CA ILE A 122 -0.30 -5.43 -0.30
C ILE A 122 1.17 -5.56 0.09
N SER A 123 1.46 -6.47 1.02
CA SER A 123 2.83 -6.87 1.33
C SER A 123 3.45 -7.63 0.16
N LEU A 124 4.54 -7.11 -0.40
CA LEU A 124 5.21 -7.68 -1.56
C LEU A 124 6.73 -7.72 -1.38
N THR A 125 7.37 -8.64 -2.09
CA THR A 125 8.83 -8.74 -2.17
C THR A 125 9.34 -7.99 -3.39
N ILE A 126 10.35 -7.14 -3.17
CA ILE A 126 11.05 -6.41 -4.22
C ILE A 126 11.90 -7.40 -5.02
N ASP A 127 11.72 -7.43 -6.34
CA ASP A 127 12.40 -8.36 -7.23
C ASP A 127 13.72 -7.80 -7.79
N LYS A 128 13.66 -6.60 -8.40
CA LYS A 128 14.83 -5.91 -8.95
C LYS A 128 14.79 -4.44 -8.55
N VAL A 129 15.98 -3.87 -8.38
CA VAL A 129 16.16 -2.44 -8.07
C VAL A 129 17.15 -1.87 -9.07
N TYR A 130 16.79 -0.73 -9.65
CA TYR A 130 17.65 0.14 -10.43
C TYR A 130 17.69 1.52 -9.78
N ILE A 131 18.44 2.45 -10.36
CA ILE A 131 18.71 3.74 -9.74
C ILE A 131 17.44 4.51 -9.35
N ASN A 132 16.38 4.50 -10.16
CA ASN A 132 15.16 5.28 -9.97
C ASN A 132 13.87 4.47 -10.06
N GLN A 133 13.98 3.14 -10.06
CA GLN A 133 12.84 2.27 -10.26
C GLN A 133 13.11 0.91 -9.63
N PHE A 134 12.04 0.20 -9.31
CA PHE A 134 12.11 -1.16 -8.81
C PHE A 134 10.97 -2.00 -9.41
N SER A 135 11.06 -3.31 -9.28
CA SER A 135 10.02 -4.22 -9.71
C SER A 135 9.54 -5.12 -8.59
N ILE A 136 8.30 -5.58 -8.74
CA ILE A 136 7.66 -6.62 -7.95
C ILE A 136 7.11 -7.69 -8.90
N ASN A 137 6.93 -8.89 -8.36
CA ASN A 137 6.25 -9.97 -9.06
C ASN A 137 4.97 -10.33 -8.32
N LEU A 138 3.85 -10.33 -9.03
CA LEU A 138 2.57 -10.80 -8.52
C LEU A 138 2.39 -12.27 -8.86
N ILE A 139 2.05 -13.05 -7.84
CA ILE A 139 1.65 -14.46 -7.97
C ILE A 139 0.14 -14.56 -8.27
N PRO A 140 -0.37 -15.72 -8.73
CA PRO A 140 -1.79 -15.87 -9.12
C PRO A 140 -2.76 -15.44 -8.02
N GLU A 141 -2.47 -15.80 -6.77
CA GLU A 141 -3.31 -15.46 -5.62
C GLU A 141 -3.45 -13.94 -5.43
N THR A 142 -2.35 -13.20 -5.52
CA THR A 142 -2.35 -11.73 -5.43
C THR A 142 -3.06 -11.10 -6.63
N ILE A 143 -2.92 -11.69 -7.81
CA ILE A 143 -3.58 -11.22 -9.03
C ILE A 143 -5.10 -11.29 -8.90
N ILE A 144 -5.61 -12.37 -8.31
CA ILE A 144 -7.05 -12.59 -8.15
C ILE A 144 -7.63 -11.73 -7.01
N LYS A 145 -6.90 -11.62 -5.89
CA LYS A 145 -7.44 -11.00 -4.66
C LYS A 145 -7.28 -9.50 -4.56
N THR A 146 -6.50 -8.85 -5.45
CA THR A 146 -6.12 -7.45 -5.26
C THR A 146 -6.37 -6.58 -6.49
N VAL A 147 -6.65 -5.30 -6.25
CA VAL A 147 -6.89 -4.31 -7.31
C VAL A 147 -5.62 -4.01 -8.10
N LEU A 148 -4.43 -4.22 -7.51
CA LEU A 148 -3.13 -3.88 -8.11
C LEU A 148 -2.93 -4.55 -9.48
N ALA A 149 -3.43 -5.79 -9.66
CA ALA A 149 -3.33 -6.48 -10.93
C ALA A 149 -4.15 -5.84 -12.06
N SER A 150 -5.20 -5.09 -11.75
CA SER A 150 -5.99 -4.35 -12.73
C SER A 150 -5.35 -3.02 -13.14
N LYS A 151 -4.36 -2.53 -12.38
CA LYS A 151 -3.73 -1.23 -12.64
C LYS A 151 -2.87 -1.26 -13.89
N LYS A 152 -2.85 -0.12 -14.57
CA LYS A 152 -2.22 0.10 -15.88
C LYS A 152 -1.01 1.01 -15.77
N ILE A 153 -0.19 1.00 -16.82
CA ILE A 153 0.93 1.95 -16.98
C ILE A 153 0.40 3.39 -16.82
N ASN A 154 1.21 4.25 -16.21
CA ASN A 154 0.92 5.64 -15.81
C ASN A 154 -0.08 5.81 -14.66
N GLN A 155 -0.65 4.74 -14.11
CA GLN A 155 -1.42 4.84 -12.87
C GLN A 155 -0.51 4.87 -11.64
N SER A 156 -1.02 5.48 -10.58
CA SER A 156 -0.33 5.66 -9.31
C SER A 156 -0.80 4.64 -8.26
N VAL A 157 0.12 4.27 -7.38
CA VAL A 157 -0.11 3.39 -6.22
C VAL A 157 0.49 4.02 -4.97
N ASN A 158 -0.12 3.78 -3.83
CA ASN A 158 0.44 4.15 -2.53
C ASN A 158 1.60 3.19 -2.21
N ILE A 159 2.71 3.72 -1.69
CA ILE A 159 3.81 2.89 -1.19
C ILE A 159 4.16 3.22 0.26
N GLU A 160 4.34 2.18 1.06
CA GLU A 160 4.93 2.24 2.39
C GLU A 160 6.20 1.38 2.40
N VAL A 161 7.34 2.04 2.61
CA VAL A 161 8.62 1.33 2.80
C VAL A 161 8.64 0.67 4.17
N ASP A 162 9.31 -0.48 4.25
CA ASP A 162 9.43 -1.23 5.50
C ASP A 162 10.02 -0.38 6.63
N LEU A 163 9.33 -0.39 7.78
CA LEU A 163 9.66 0.48 8.91
C LEU A 163 11.05 0.16 9.48
N TYR A 164 11.40 -1.12 9.60
CA TYR A 164 12.70 -1.54 10.13
C TYR A 164 13.84 -1.10 9.22
N THR A 165 13.66 -1.28 7.92
CA THR A 165 14.57 -0.79 6.89
C THR A 165 14.78 0.72 6.99
N LYS A 166 13.68 1.48 7.12
CA LYS A 166 13.73 2.94 7.28
C LYS A 166 14.48 3.36 8.55
N ILE A 167 14.22 2.69 9.68
CA ILE A 167 14.90 2.96 10.96
C ILE A 167 16.40 2.67 10.83
N ALA A 168 16.77 1.52 10.26
CA ALA A 168 18.16 1.12 10.09
C ALA A 168 18.94 2.12 9.23
N VAL A 169 18.42 2.44 8.03
CA VAL A 169 19.05 3.40 7.11
C VAL A 169 19.21 4.77 7.74
N ASN A 170 18.15 5.32 8.35
CA ASN A 170 18.23 6.65 8.96
C ASN A 170 19.17 6.70 10.17
N THR A 171 19.26 5.62 10.95
CA THR A 171 20.17 5.54 12.10
C THR A 171 21.62 5.57 11.62
N ILE A 172 21.94 4.78 10.59
CA ILE A 172 23.27 4.72 10.00
C ILE A 172 23.65 6.08 9.39
N GLU A 173 22.78 6.69 8.60
CA GLU A 173 23.03 8.02 8.02
C GLU A 173 23.32 9.09 9.06
N LYS A 174 22.62 9.06 10.21
CA LYS A 174 22.86 10.02 11.29
C LYS A 174 24.23 9.83 11.95
N LEU A 175 24.73 8.60 12.05
CA LEU A 175 26.05 8.32 12.62
C LEU A 175 27.18 8.79 11.70
N PHE A 176 27.02 8.69 10.39
CA PHE A 176 28.02 9.12 9.41
C PHE A 176 27.97 10.61 9.05
N ASN A 177 26.88 11.32 9.39
CA ASN A 177 26.74 12.76 9.21
C ASN A 177 27.06 13.57 10.49
N GLN A 178 27.63 12.92 11.50
CA GLN A 178 28.26 13.55 12.67
C GLN A 178 29.77 13.62 12.46
#